data_AF-A0A4U4DZR3-F1
#
_entry.id   AF-A0A4U4DZR3-F1
#
_cell.length_a   1.000
_cell.length_b   1.000
_cell.length_c   1.000
_cell.angle_alpha   90.00
_cell.angle_beta   90.00
_cell.angle_gamma   90.00
#
_symmetry.space_group_name_H-M   'P 1'
#
loop_
_entity.id
_entity.type
_entity.pdbx_description
1 polymer ?
#
loop_
_entity_poly.entity_id
_entity_poly.type
_entity_poly.pdbx_seq_one_letter_code
_entity_poly.pdbx_strand_id
1 'polypeptide(L)'
;MAKFYKTKIKEYPDGSKVLTVYKNALCVDDSVDFESVSYSSSEEKTQEEKDLEKLRNLWKVRTKIKDYCLSNDFTYFWTLTFSEDRSDDGLCFKKLSKWLELMRKKYGRFNYIFIPERHKDGSIHFHGVTGGFGGAIVYSGVKHKGKKVFNCLDWIYGFTTLSRIRSKKKCANYISKYVTKDLDQGIVGKGKKKYWSSRGLRLPVVEYSSLDLSGGLEPDYENDICLIYNINSTEL
;
A
#
# COMPACT_ATOMS: atom_id res chain seq x y z
N MET A 1 -8.88 23.81 -21.11
CA MET A 1 -8.03 24.94 -20.65
C MET A 1 -7.12 24.40 -19.57
N ALA A 2 -5.82 24.74 -19.57
CA ALA A 2 -4.92 24.28 -18.52
C ALA A 2 -5.36 24.84 -17.16
N LYS A 3 -5.54 23.95 -16.16
CA LYS A 3 -5.85 24.34 -14.78
C LYS A 3 -4.59 24.22 -13.93
N PHE A 4 -4.34 25.23 -13.11
CA PHE A 4 -3.21 25.27 -12.20
C PHE A 4 -3.69 25.05 -10.78
N TYR A 5 -3.11 24.06 -10.12
CA TYR A 5 -3.44 23.70 -8.75
C TYR A 5 -2.26 23.93 -7.82
N LYS A 6 -2.48 24.70 -6.76
CA LYS A 6 -1.49 24.96 -5.72
C LYS A 6 -1.56 23.91 -4.62
N THR A 7 -2.75 23.40 -4.31
CA THR A 7 -2.95 22.42 -3.25
C THR A 7 -3.73 21.20 -3.75
N LYS A 8 -3.23 20.01 -3.39
CA LYS A 8 -3.97 18.75 -3.47
C LYS A 8 -4.43 18.33 -2.08
N ILE A 9 -5.68 17.96 -1.95
CA ILE A 9 -6.33 17.59 -0.69
C ILE A 9 -6.72 16.11 -0.77
N LYS A 10 -6.33 15.32 0.21
CA LYS A 10 -6.86 13.97 0.42
C LYS A 10 -7.67 13.96 1.71
N GLU A 11 -8.92 13.56 1.64
CA GLU A 11 -9.78 13.38 2.80
C GLU A 11 -10.07 11.89 3.04
N TYR A 12 -9.75 11.41 4.23
CA TYR A 12 -9.95 10.03 4.64
C TYR A 12 -11.30 9.85 5.36
N PRO A 13 -11.85 8.61 5.42
CA PRO A 13 -13.16 8.37 6.03
C PRO A 13 -13.27 8.71 7.53
N ASP A 14 -12.16 8.87 8.24
CA ASP A 14 -12.14 9.32 9.63
C ASP A 14 -12.13 10.86 9.77
N GLY A 15 -12.28 11.58 8.66
CA GLY A 15 -12.24 13.03 8.56
C GLY A 15 -10.82 13.61 8.54
N SER A 16 -9.77 12.80 8.72
CA SER A 16 -8.40 13.31 8.61
C SER A 16 -8.08 13.73 7.18
N LYS A 17 -7.26 14.77 7.05
CA LYS A 17 -6.86 15.32 5.74
C LYS A 17 -5.36 15.31 5.58
N VAL A 18 -4.91 15.13 4.34
CA VAL A 18 -3.53 15.37 3.93
C VAL A 18 -3.53 16.42 2.84
N LEU A 19 -2.93 17.57 3.14
CA LEU A 19 -2.68 18.62 2.16
C LEU A 19 -1.28 18.42 1.57
N THR A 20 -1.20 18.47 0.24
CA THR A 20 0.06 18.60 -0.49
C THR A 20 0.05 19.94 -1.19
N VAL A 21 0.78 20.91 -0.63
CA VAL A 21 0.93 22.25 -1.20
C VAL A 21 2.18 22.24 -2.07
N TYR A 22 2.03 22.48 -3.36
CA TYR A 22 3.15 22.47 -4.30
C TYR A 22 3.89 23.80 -4.26
N LYS A 23 5.23 23.78 -4.23
CA LYS A 23 6.03 25.01 -4.28
C LYS A 23 5.76 25.77 -5.58
N ASN A 24 5.73 25.04 -6.70
CA ASN A 24 5.27 25.51 -8.01
C ASN A 24 3.91 24.91 -8.35
N ALA A 25 2.97 25.70 -8.85
CA ALA A 25 1.62 25.22 -9.17
C ALA A 25 1.66 24.07 -10.19
N LEU A 26 0.89 23.01 -9.91
CA LEU A 26 0.77 21.85 -10.79
C LEU A 26 -0.14 22.23 -11.97
N CYS A 27 0.40 22.18 -13.19
CA CYS A 27 -0.39 22.27 -14.41
C CYS A 27 -1.05 20.92 -14.69
N VAL A 28 -2.38 20.89 -14.82
CA VAL A 28 -3.14 19.70 -15.23
C VAL A 28 -3.96 20.08 -16.45
N ASP A 29 -3.76 19.33 -17.53
CA ASP A 29 -4.57 19.43 -18.74
C ASP A 29 -5.83 18.55 -18.54
N ASP A 30 -7.02 19.10 -18.78
CA ASP A 30 -8.31 18.41 -18.64
C ASP A 30 -8.44 17.20 -19.61
N SER A 31 -7.56 17.06 -20.60
CA SER A 31 -7.60 16.01 -21.62
C SER A 31 -6.93 14.69 -21.25
N VAL A 32 -6.33 14.57 -20.05
CA VAL A 32 -5.56 13.37 -19.67
C VAL A 32 -5.99 12.80 -18.33
N ASP A 33 -6.61 11.61 -18.36
CA ASP A 33 -6.73 10.77 -17.17
C ASP A 33 -5.35 10.57 -16.54
N PHE A 34 -5.21 10.97 -15.27
CA PHE A 34 -3.94 10.98 -14.52
C PHE A 34 -3.25 9.60 -14.44
N GLU A 35 -3.94 8.51 -14.79
CA GLU A 35 -3.38 7.16 -14.87
C GLU A 35 -2.63 6.86 -16.19
N SER A 36 -2.69 7.71 -17.22
CA SER A 36 -2.05 7.45 -18.52
C SER A 36 -1.41 8.69 -19.16
N VAL A 37 -0.40 9.28 -18.51
CA VAL A 37 0.60 10.08 -19.25
C VAL A 37 1.77 9.17 -19.58
N SER A 38 1.67 8.43 -20.68
CA SER A 38 2.82 7.84 -21.34
C SER A 38 3.39 8.87 -22.31
N TYR A 39 4.46 9.56 -21.92
CA TYR A 39 5.24 10.35 -22.85
C TYR A 39 5.96 9.38 -23.79
N SER A 40 5.40 9.20 -24.98
CA SER A 40 6.05 8.50 -26.08
C SER A 40 7.06 9.45 -26.72
N SER A 41 8.21 9.66 -26.08
CA SER A 41 9.40 10.06 -26.82
C SER A 41 10.06 8.81 -27.37
N SER A 42 10.33 8.83 -28.67
CA SER A 42 11.01 7.78 -29.44
C SER A 42 12.51 7.67 -29.14
N GLU A 43 12.96 8.16 -27.99
CA GLU A 43 14.35 8.14 -27.55
C GLU A 43 14.54 7.04 -26.50
N GLU A 44 15.60 6.25 -26.65
CA GLU A 44 15.94 5.22 -25.66
C GLU A 44 16.29 5.88 -24.33
N LYS A 45 15.38 5.76 -23.36
CA LYS A 45 15.63 6.21 -21.98
C LYS A 45 16.94 5.62 -21.44
N THR A 46 17.75 6.49 -20.84
CA THR A 46 18.96 6.11 -20.11
C THR A 46 18.64 5.17 -18.94
N GLN A 47 19.65 4.47 -18.43
CA GLN A 47 19.47 3.57 -17.29
C GLN A 47 19.01 4.34 -16.03
N GLU A 48 19.55 5.53 -15.80
CA GLU A 48 19.17 6.41 -14.70
C GLU A 48 17.70 6.85 -14.79
N GLU A 49 17.23 7.25 -15.97
CA GLU A 49 15.82 7.62 -16.18
C GLU A 49 14.88 6.44 -15.94
N LYS A 50 15.26 5.23 -16.37
CA LYS A 50 14.50 4.00 -16.11
C LYS A 50 14.41 3.70 -14.62
N ASP A 51 15.50 3.90 -13.88
CA ASP A 51 15.54 3.67 -12.43
C ASP A 51 14.72 4.72 -11.66
N LEU A 52 14.80 6.00 -12.06
CA LEU A 52 13.95 7.07 -11.53
C LEU A 52 12.46 6.80 -11.79
N GLU A 53 12.10 6.34 -12.99
CA GLU A 53 10.72 5.97 -13.32
C GLU A 53 10.23 4.80 -12.47
N LYS A 54 11.08 3.78 -12.27
CA LYS A 54 10.79 2.62 -11.42
C LYS A 54 10.57 3.04 -9.98
N LEU A 55 11.42 3.91 -9.44
CA LEU A 55 11.26 4.50 -8.10
C LEU A 55 9.93 5.25 -8.00
N ARG A 56 9.61 6.14 -8.94
CA ARG A 56 8.36 6.90 -8.97
C ARG A 56 7.13 5.99 -8.95
N ASN A 57 7.14 4.92 -9.74
CA ASN A 57 6.05 3.94 -9.76
C ASN A 57 5.89 3.21 -8.43
N LEU A 58 6.98 2.91 -7.73
CA LEU A 58 6.92 2.29 -6.40
C LEU A 58 6.41 3.24 -5.33
N TRP A 59 6.80 4.51 -5.38
CA TRP A 59 6.22 5.54 -4.51
C TRP A 59 4.71 5.69 -4.71
N LYS A 60 4.22 5.61 -5.96
CA LYS A 60 2.78 5.57 -6.26
C LYS A 60 2.11 4.35 -5.63
N VAL A 61 2.68 3.15 -5.79
CA VAL A 61 2.13 1.92 -5.20
C VAL A 61 2.12 2.00 -3.66
N ARG A 62 3.23 2.45 -3.06
CA ARG A 62 3.37 2.64 -1.61
C ARG A 62 2.28 3.58 -1.09
N THR A 63 2.09 4.72 -1.75
CA THR A 63 1.07 5.71 -1.41
C THR A 63 -0.33 5.11 -1.53
N LYS A 64 -0.62 4.40 -2.63
CA LYS A 64 -1.92 3.74 -2.85
C LYS A 64 -2.23 2.70 -1.78
N ILE A 65 -1.26 1.91 -1.36
CA ILE A 65 -1.43 0.94 -0.27
C ILE A 65 -1.67 1.63 1.08
N LYS A 66 -0.93 2.71 1.37
CA LYS A 66 -1.16 3.53 2.56
C LYS A 66 -2.59 4.08 2.54
N ASP A 67 -3.04 4.62 1.41
CA ASP A 67 -4.39 5.15 1.22
C ASP A 67 -5.47 4.08 1.44
N TYR A 68 -5.29 2.87 0.88
CA TYR A 68 -6.20 1.76 1.16
C TYR A 68 -6.25 1.42 2.65
N CYS A 69 -5.09 1.36 3.32
CA CYS A 69 -5.03 1.01 4.74
C CYS A 69 -5.71 2.06 5.63
N LEU A 70 -5.62 3.34 5.27
CA LEU A 70 -6.26 4.43 6.02
C LEU A 70 -7.77 4.53 5.71
N SER A 71 -8.18 4.16 4.50
CA SER A 71 -9.57 4.30 4.05
C SER A 71 -10.47 3.09 4.34
N ASN A 72 -9.90 1.98 4.81
CA ASN A 72 -10.62 0.72 5.05
C ASN A 72 -10.31 0.16 6.44
N ASP A 73 -11.22 -0.67 6.95
CA ASP A 73 -11.09 -1.28 8.28
C ASP A 73 -10.46 -2.67 8.15
N PHE A 74 -9.18 -2.73 8.48
CA PHE A 74 -8.42 -3.97 8.60
C PHE A 74 -8.28 -4.35 10.07
N THR A 75 -8.51 -5.62 10.38
CA THR A 75 -8.52 -6.17 11.74
C THR A 75 -7.23 -6.88 12.09
N TYR A 76 -6.64 -7.60 11.13
CA TYR A 76 -5.46 -8.44 11.36
C TYR A 76 -4.33 -8.06 10.41
N PHE A 77 -3.12 -7.99 10.95
CA PHE A 77 -1.87 -7.99 10.19
C PHE A 77 -1.36 -9.42 10.08
N TRP A 78 -0.89 -9.80 8.89
CA TRP A 78 -0.51 -11.15 8.51
C TRP A 78 0.95 -11.21 8.09
N THR A 79 1.58 -12.32 8.45
CA THR A 79 2.77 -12.85 7.80
C THR A 79 2.46 -14.28 7.36
N LEU A 80 2.63 -14.57 6.08
CA LEU A 80 2.51 -15.90 5.50
C LEU A 80 3.89 -16.36 5.06
N THR A 81 4.27 -17.56 5.50
CA THR A 81 5.53 -18.20 5.17
C THR A 81 5.26 -19.54 4.52
N PHE A 82 5.92 -19.81 3.39
CA PHE A 82 5.82 -21.10 2.72
C PHE A 82 6.77 -22.13 3.35
N SER A 83 6.31 -23.35 3.59
CA SER A 83 7.16 -24.45 4.04
C SER A 83 8.05 -24.97 2.90
N GLU A 84 7.48 -25.05 1.70
CA GLU A 84 8.07 -25.61 0.47
C GLU A 84 7.94 -24.62 -0.70
N ASP A 85 8.70 -24.84 -1.78
CA ASP A 85 8.67 -24.03 -3.02
C ASP A 85 8.97 -22.54 -2.83
N ARG A 86 9.61 -22.21 -1.71
CA ARG A 86 9.79 -20.84 -1.23
C ARG A 86 10.76 -20.00 -2.09
N SER A 87 11.50 -20.63 -3.00
CA SER A 87 12.41 -20.01 -3.97
C SER A 87 11.77 -19.74 -5.34
N ASP A 88 10.62 -20.34 -5.65
CA ASP A 88 9.87 -20.08 -6.89
C ASP A 88 8.82 -18.99 -6.65
N ASP A 89 9.18 -17.75 -7.02
CA ASP A 89 8.30 -16.59 -6.94
C ASP A 89 6.94 -16.85 -7.62
N GLY A 90 6.95 -17.42 -8.83
CA GLY A 90 5.76 -17.61 -9.64
C GLY A 90 4.79 -18.60 -8.99
N LEU A 91 5.32 -19.68 -8.42
CA LEU A 91 4.54 -20.68 -7.71
C LEU A 91 3.97 -20.12 -6.40
N CYS A 92 4.76 -19.38 -5.62
CA CYS A 92 4.29 -18.69 -4.41
C CYS A 92 3.13 -17.72 -4.72
N PHE A 93 3.25 -16.97 -5.82
CA PHE A 93 2.24 -16.00 -6.26
C PHE A 93 0.93 -16.68 -6.68
N LYS A 94 1.03 -17.82 -7.39
CA LYS A 94 -0.12 -18.65 -7.76
C LYS A 94 -0.80 -19.24 -6.53
N LYS A 95 -0.02 -19.80 -5.59
CA LYS A 95 -0.54 -20.36 -4.32
C LYS A 95 -1.30 -19.32 -3.50
N LEU A 96 -0.74 -18.11 -3.32
CA LEU A 96 -1.44 -17.03 -2.63
C LEU A 96 -2.76 -16.66 -3.33
N SER A 97 -2.74 -16.51 -4.66
CA SER A 97 -3.92 -16.12 -5.43
C SER A 97 -5.04 -17.15 -5.31
N LYS A 98 -4.70 -18.45 -5.45
CA LYS A 98 -5.63 -19.56 -5.29
C LYS A 98 -6.20 -19.62 -3.87
N TRP A 99 -5.35 -19.41 -2.86
CA TRP A 99 -5.80 -19.38 -1.48
C TRP A 99 -6.81 -18.26 -1.22
N LEU A 100 -6.52 -17.03 -1.67
CA LEU A 100 -7.44 -15.89 -1.51
C LEU A 100 -8.80 -16.12 -2.18
N GLU A 101 -8.80 -16.76 -3.35
CA GLU A 101 -10.02 -17.15 -4.05
C GLU A 101 -10.82 -18.19 -3.27
N LEU A 102 -10.17 -19.26 -2.81
CA LEU A 102 -10.81 -20.32 -2.02
C LEU A 102 -11.40 -19.76 -0.72
N MET A 103 -10.67 -18.88 -0.04
CA MET A 103 -11.16 -18.23 1.17
C MET A 103 -12.40 -17.37 0.91
N ARG A 104 -12.45 -16.67 -0.23
CA ARG A 104 -13.63 -15.91 -0.62
C ARG A 104 -14.82 -16.81 -0.97
N LYS A 105 -14.57 -17.95 -1.61
CA LYS A 105 -15.61 -18.94 -1.90
C LYS A 105 -16.18 -19.56 -0.61
N LYS A 106 -15.33 -19.83 0.37
CA LYS A 106 -15.69 -20.49 1.63
C LYS A 106 -16.36 -19.54 2.64
N TYR A 107 -15.85 -18.33 2.79
CA TYR A 107 -16.25 -17.41 3.87
C TYR A 107 -16.89 -16.10 3.38
N GLY A 108 -17.10 -15.94 2.07
CA GLY A 108 -17.63 -14.71 1.49
C GLY A 108 -16.57 -13.63 1.30
N ARG A 109 -17.04 -12.42 0.94
CA ARG A 109 -16.14 -11.30 0.61
C ARG A 109 -15.48 -10.75 1.87
N PHE A 110 -14.15 -10.66 1.84
CA PHE A 110 -13.36 -9.94 2.82
C PHE A 110 -12.37 -8.99 2.14
N ASN A 111 -11.92 -8.00 2.92
CA ASN A 111 -10.92 -7.03 2.50
C ASN A 111 -9.53 -7.58 2.77
N TYR A 112 -8.62 -7.45 1.82
CA TYR A 112 -7.22 -7.84 2.00
C TYR A 112 -6.27 -6.99 1.18
N ILE A 113 -5.04 -6.89 1.67
CA ILE A 113 -3.86 -6.48 0.91
C ILE A 113 -2.71 -7.42 1.28
N PHE A 114 -1.98 -7.95 0.31
CA PHE A 114 -0.77 -8.75 0.52
C PHE A 114 0.36 -8.28 -0.38
N ILE A 115 1.58 -8.23 0.16
CA ILE A 115 2.80 -7.73 -0.46
C ILE A 115 3.88 -8.80 -0.26
N PRO A 116 4.56 -9.23 -1.33
CA PRO A 116 5.68 -10.17 -1.20
C PRO A 116 6.88 -9.45 -0.56
N GLU A 117 7.71 -10.17 0.19
CA GLU A 117 9.00 -9.69 0.73
C GLU A 117 10.03 -10.82 0.60
N ARG A 118 11.28 -10.49 0.28
CA ARG A 118 12.39 -11.45 0.21
C ARG A 118 12.96 -11.56 1.60
N HIS A 119 12.97 -12.76 2.11
CA HIS A 119 13.73 -13.08 3.31
C HIS A 119 15.24 -13.09 2.98
N LYS A 120 16.08 -13.04 4.02
CA LYS A 120 17.54 -12.95 3.86
C LYS A 120 18.14 -14.15 3.10
N ASP A 121 17.48 -15.29 3.18
CA ASP A 121 17.84 -16.54 2.49
C ASP A 121 17.36 -16.58 1.02
N GLY A 122 16.76 -15.50 0.52
CA GLY A 122 16.25 -15.43 -0.84
C GLY A 122 14.86 -16.06 -1.03
N SER A 123 14.20 -16.55 0.01
CA SER A 123 12.82 -17.04 -0.06
C SER A 123 11.76 -15.93 0.00
N ILE A 124 10.54 -16.18 -0.47
CA ILE A 124 9.43 -15.22 -0.42
C ILE A 124 8.52 -15.49 0.78
N HIS A 125 8.25 -14.42 1.53
CA HIS A 125 7.14 -14.32 2.48
C HIS A 125 6.11 -13.32 1.98
N PHE A 126 4.89 -13.39 2.51
CA PHE A 126 3.89 -12.35 2.28
C PHE A 126 3.54 -11.63 3.57
N HIS A 127 3.61 -10.31 3.53
CA HIS A 127 3.00 -9.45 4.53
C HIS A 127 1.66 -8.95 4.06
N GLY A 128 0.68 -8.90 4.96
CA GLY A 128 -0.64 -8.45 4.56
C GLY A 128 -1.50 -7.92 5.69
N VAL A 129 -2.68 -7.45 5.31
CA VAL A 129 -3.75 -7.06 6.22
C VAL A 129 -5.06 -7.63 5.72
N THR A 130 -5.94 -8.04 6.64
CA THR A 130 -7.30 -8.44 6.31
C THR A 130 -8.33 -7.80 7.23
N GLY A 131 -9.53 -7.56 6.70
CA GLY A 131 -10.70 -7.04 7.40
C GLY A 131 -11.93 -7.83 7.00
N GLY A 132 -12.73 -8.25 7.98
CA GLY A 132 -13.90 -9.10 7.76
C GLY A 132 -13.59 -10.53 7.29
N PHE A 133 -12.40 -11.05 7.60
CA PHE A 133 -12.04 -12.43 7.27
C PHE A 133 -12.81 -13.41 8.16
N GLY A 134 -13.63 -14.27 7.56
CA GLY A 134 -14.51 -15.22 8.28
C GLY A 134 -13.87 -16.56 8.65
N GLY A 135 -12.61 -16.81 8.29
CA GLY A 135 -11.92 -18.06 8.62
C GLY A 135 -11.45 -18.13 10.08
N ALA A 136 -11.09 -19.34 10.53
CA ALA A 136 -10.71 -19.59 11.92
C ALA A 136 -9.34 -18.98 12.26
N ILE A 137 -9.36 -17.93 13.09
CA ILE A 137 -8.16 -17.29 13.65
C ILE A 137 -7.99 -17.71 15.11
N VAL A 138 -7.02 -18.58 15.38
CA VAL A 138 -6.81 -19.22 16.69
C VAL A 138 -5.57 -18.66 17.38
N TYR A 139 -5.61 -18.55 18.71
CA TYR A 139 -4.44 -18.12 19.48
C TYR A 139 -3.31 -19.15 19.35
N SER A 140 -2.10 -18.70 19.04
CA SER A 140 -0.96 -19.60 18.81
C SER A 140 -0.32 -20.16 20.07
N GLY A 141 -0.81 -19.77 21.26
CA GLY A 141 -0.15 -20.04 22.54
C GLY A 141 0.93 -19.02 22.89
N VAL A 142 1.42 -18.23 21.92
CA VAL A 142 2.57 -17.33 22.08
C VAL A 142 2.14 -15.86 22.17
N LYS A 143 2.85 -15.11 23.03
CA LYS A 143 2.79 -13.64 23.05
C LYS A 143 4.09 -13.06 22.49
N HIS A 144 3.99 -12.07 21.61
CA HIS A 144 5.12 -11.26 21.16
C HIS A 144 4.99 -9.85 21.73
N LYS A 145 5.97 -9.41 22.53
CA LYS A 145 5.95 -8.10 23.22
C LYS A 145 4.65 -7.87 24.01
N GLY A 146 4.21 -8.90 24.76
CA GLY A 146 2.97 -8.89 25.53
C GLY A 146 1.67 -9.02 24.70
N LYS A 147 1.76 -9.12 23.37
CA LYS A 147 0.60 -9.18 22.47
C LYS A 147 0.39 -10.60 21.98
N LYS A 148 -0.87 -11.08 22.02
CA LYS A 148 -1.24 -12.40 21.49
C LYS A 148 -0.91 -12.50 20.00
N VAL A 149 -0.27 -13.60 19.62
CA VAL A 149 -0.08 -14.02 18.24
C VAL A 149 -1.15 -15.05 17.89
N PHE A 150 -1.64 -15.02 16.66
CA PHE A 150 -2.67 -15.92 16.19
C PHE A 150 -2.21 -16.63 14.91
N ASN A 151 -2.84 -17.76 14.60
CA ASN A 151 -2.65 -18.52 13.37
C ASN A 151 -3.99 -18.63 12.61
N CYS A 152 -3.92 -18.76 11.30
CA CYS A 152 -5.05 -19.11 10.44
C CYS A 152 -4.92 -20.57 10.03
N LEU A 153 -5.91 -21.39 10.42
CA LEU A 153 -5.89 -22.83 10.14
C LEU A 153 -6.12 -23.17 8.67
N ASP A 154 -6.74 -22.27 7.90
CA ASP A 154 -7.01 -22.48 6.48
C ASP A 154 -5.78 -22.24 5.58
N TRP A 155 -4.65 -21.77 6.11
CA TRP A 155 -3.42 -21.65 5.34
C TRP A 155 -2.69 -23.00 5.30
N ILE A 156 -2.72 -23.63 4.13
CA ILE A 156 -2.19 -25.00 3.94
C ILE A 156 -0.76 -25.02 3.39
N TYR A 157 -0.19 -23.88 3.02
CA TYR A 157 1.09 -23.82 2.30
C TYR A 157 2.30 -23.56 3.20
N GLY A 158 2.13 -23.60 4.52
CA GLY A 158 3.19 -23.41 5.50
C GLY A 158 2.68 -22.77 6.79
N PHE A 159 3.35 -21.72 7.24
CA PHE A 159 3.09 -21.08 8.52
C PHE A 159 2.38 -19.75 8.36
N THR A 160 1.57 -19.41 9.37
CA THR A 160 0.94 -18.09 9.48
C THR A 160 1.28 -17.46 10.80
N THR A 161 1.30 -16.13 10.81
CA THR A 161 1.43 -15.33 12.02
C THR A 161 0.54 -14.12 11.87
N LEU A 162 -0.40 -13.95 12.79
CA LEU A 162 -1.34 -12.86 12.79
C LEU A 162 -1.24 -12.06 14.08
N SER A 163 -1.44 -10.76 13.97
CA SER A 163 -1.60 -9.86 15.10
C SER A 163 -2.78 -8.92 14.88
N ARG A 164 -3.51 -8.59 15.95
CA ARG A 164 -4.59 -7.60 15.87
C ARG A 164 -4.02 -6.21 15.61
N ILE A 165 -4.57 -5.52 14.62
CA ILE A 165 -4.24 -4.13 14.32
C ILE A 165 -4.85 -3.25 15.42
N ARG A 166 -4.00 -2.43 16.04
CA ARG A 166 -4.40 -1.49 17.11
C ARG A 166 -4.33 -0.02 16.70
N SER A 167 -3.59 0.26 15.64
CA SER A 167 -3.44 1.61 15.09
C SER A 167 -3.38 1.50 13.59
N LYS A 168 -4.40 2.06 12.93
CA LYS A 168 -4.53 2.09 11.47
C LYS A 168 -3.32 2.79 10.84
N LYS A 169 -2.94 3.97 11.36
CA LYS A 169 -1.76 4.73 10.92
C LYS A 169 -0.45 3.95 11.04
N LYS A 170 -0.17 3.33 12.19
CA LYS A 170 1.06 2.52 12.38
C LYS A 170 1.08 1.31 11.45
N CYS A 171 -0.06 0.64 11.26
CA CYS A 171 -0.18 -0.49 10.34
C CYS A 171 0.03 -0.06 8.89
N ALA A 172 -0.59 1.04 8.44
CA ALA A 172 -0.43 1.59 7.10
C ALA A 172 1.03 1.94 6.78
N ASN A 173 1.73 2.57 7.73
CA ASN A 173 3.16 2.88 7.60
C ASN A 173 4.03 1.60 7.57
N TYR A 174 3.69 0.60 8.39
CA TYR A 174 4.45 -0.64 8.45
C TYR A 174 4.27 -1.50 7.20
N ILE A 175 3.03 -1.70 6.73
CA ILE A 175 2.79 -2.53 5.54
C ILE A 175 3.36 -1.87 4.28
N SER A 176 3.21 -0.54 4.13
CA SER A 176 3.74 0.19 2.97
C SER A 176 5.28 0.20 2.92
N LYS A 177 5.98 -0.04 4.04
CA LYS A 177 7.44 -0.25 4.07
C LYS A 177 7.88 -1.43 3.22
N TYR A 178 7.07 -2.49 3.11
CA TYR A 178 7.45 -3.69 2.35
C TYR A 178 7.46 -3.44 0.84
N VAL A 179 6.63 -2.53 0.33
CA VAL A 179 6.66 -2.11 -1.09
C VAL A 179 8.03 -1.58 -1.50
N THR A 180 8.68 -0.82 -0.61
CA THR A 180 9.96 -0.18 -0.89
C THR A 180 11.15 -1.10 -0.62
N LYS A 181 11.01 -2.11 0.24
CA LYS A 181 12.06 -3.13 0.40
C LYS A 181 12.24 -3.99 -0.85
N ASP A 182 11.20 -4.09 -1.69
CA ASP A 182 11.30 -4.74 -3.01
C ASP A 182 12.31 -4.08 -3.95
N LEU A 183 12.64 -2.78 -3.76
CA LEU A 183 13.66 -2.09 -4.56
C LEU A 183 15.01 -2.76 -4.44
N ASP A 184 15.42 -3.03 -3.20
CA ASP A 184 16.72 -3.60 -2.87
C ASP A 184 16.79 -5.08 -3.23
N GLN A 185 15.63 -5.76 -3.30
CA GLN A 185 15.56 -7.22 -3.33
C GLN A 185 15.12 -7.82 -4.67
N GLY A 186 14.81 -7.00 -5.69
CA GLY A 186 14.55 -7.45 -7.06
C GLY A 186 13.31 -8.34 -7.27
N ILE A 187 12.50 -8.57 -6.23
CA ILE A 187 11.34 -9.48 -6.20
C ILE A 187 10.32 -9.16 -7.28
N VAL A 188 10.20 -7.87 -7.59
CA VAL A 188 9.21 -7.39 -8.53
C VAL A 188 9.91 -6.65 -9.66
N GLY A 189 10.48 -7.44 -10.57
CA GLY A 189 10.97 -6.96 -11.87
C GLY A 189 9.88 -6.26 -12.70
N LYS A 190 10.27 -5.69 -13.84
CA LYS A 190 9.35 -5.01 -14.76
C LYS A 190 8.20 -5.96 -15.13
N GLY A 191 6.95 -5.50 -14.99
CA GLY A 191 5.74 -6.29 -15.32
C GLY A 191 5.27 -7.27 -14.25
N LYS A 192 6.02 -7.53 -13.16
CA LYS A 192 5.54 -8.38 -12.07
C LYS A 192 4.58 -7.63 -11.15
N LYS A 193 3.59 -8.35 -10.61
CA LYS A 193 2.58 -7.80 -9.68
C LYS A 193 3.22 -7.43 -8.34
N LYS A 194 3.01 -6.19 -7.89
CA LYS A 194 3.62 -5.61 -6.68
C LYS A 194 2.86 -5.94 -5.39
N TYR A 195 1.56 -6.15 -5.50
CA TYR A 195 0.69 -6.47 -4.37
C TYR A 195 -0.61 -7.12 -4.86
N TRP A 196 -1.27 -7.84 -3.97
CA TRP A 196 -2.62 -8.37 -4.14
C TRP A 196 -3.55 -7.55 -3.27
N SER A 197 -4.71 -7.20 -3.80
CA SER A 197 -5.75 -6.53 -3.03
C SER A 197 -7.13 -7.05 -3.40
N SER A 198 -8.04 -6.99 -2.44
CA SER A 198 -9.47 -7.20 -2.67
C SER A 198 -10.05 -6.10 -3.56
N ARG A 199 -10.94 -6.46 -4.49
CA ARG A 199 -11.73 -5.47 -5.24
C ARG A 199 -12.69 -4.71 -4.32
N GLY A 200 -12.83 -3.40 -4.53
CA GLY A 200 -13.76 -2.53 -3.81
C GLY A 200 -13.19 -1.87 -2.55
N LEU A 201 -11.87 -1.90 -2.35
CA LEU A 201 -11.24 -1.10 -1.30
C LEU A 201 -11.43 0.39 -1.60
N ARG A 202 -11.86 1.14 -0.59
CA ARG A 202 -12.03 2.60 -0.67
C ARG A 202 -10.67 3.30 -0.77
N LEU A 203 -10.65 4.44 -1.44
CA LEU A 203 -9.55 5.41 -1.44
C LEU A 203 -10.05 6.71 -0.78
N PRO A 204 -9.15 7.60 -0.35
CA PRO A 204 -9.56 8.93 0.11
C PRO A 204 -10.22 9.70 -1.03
N VAL A 205 -11.11 10.62 -0.68
CA VAL A 205 -11.61 11.62 -1.62
C VAL A 205 -10.46 12.56 -1.95
N VAL A 206 -10.29 12.89 -3.24
CA VAL A 206 -9.21 13.75 -3.71
C VAL A 206 -9.80 14.99 -4.34
N GLU A 207 -9.39 16.15 -3.84
CA GLU A 207 -9.76 17.44 -4.36
C GLU A 207 -8.52 18.28 -4.68
N TYR A 208 -8.70 19.26 -5.55
CA TYR A 208 -7.63 20.16 -5.97
C TYR A 208 -8.09 21.60 -5.84
N SER A 209 -7.22 22.46 -5.35
CA SER A 209 -7.45 23.90 -5.19
C SER A 209 -6.34 24.70 -5.86
N SER A 210 -6.72 25.80 -6.52
CA SER A 210 -5.77 26.79 -7.04
C SER A 210 -5.14 27.64 -5.93
N LEU A 211 -5.72 27.61 -4.72
CA LEU A 211 -5.25 28.37 -3.57
C LEU A 211 -4.22 27.59 -2.74
N ASP A 212 -3.35 28.34 -2.07
CA ASP A 212 -2.52 27.81 -0.99
C ASP A 212 -3.38 27.64 0.27
N LEU A 213 -3.55 26.40 0.72
CA LEU A 213 -4.36 26.07 1.89
C LEU A 213 -3.50 25.67 3.10
N SER A 214 -2.20 25.99 3.11
CA SER A 214 -1.33 25.76 4.28
C SER A 214 -1.83 26.49 5.53
N GLY A 215 -2.51 27.62 5.36
CA GLY A 215 -3.15 28.35 6.46
C GLY A 215 -2.16 28.85 7.53
N GLY A 216 -0.87 29.00 7.19
CA GLY A 216 0.17 29.39 8.14
C GLY A 216 0.62 28.29 9.11
N LEU A 217 0.17 27.05 8.91
CA LEU A 217 0.64 25.89 9.68
C LEU A 217 2.11 25.58 9.34
N GLU A 218 2.81 24.96 10.29
CA GLU A 218 4.11 24.36 10.02
C GLU A 218 3.94 23.03 9.29
N PRO A 219 4.75 22.74 8.25
CA PRO A 219 4.65 21.50 7.50
C PRO A 219 5.20 20.32 8.32
N ASP A 220 4.53 19.16 8.24
CA ASP A 220 5.06 17.91 8.79
C ASP A 220 6.23 17.36 7.97
N TYR A 221 6.29 17.73 6.69
CA TYR A 221 7.33 17.34 5.77
C TYR A 221 7.45 18.34 4.64
N GLU A 222 8.69 18.63 4.25
CA GLU A 222 9.02 19.51 3.16
C GLU A 222 10.12 18.90 2.28
N ASN A 223 10.02 19.11 0.97
CA ASN A 223 11.10 18.89 0.02
C ASN A 223 11.07 19.96 -1.07
N ASP A 224 11.90 19.81 -2.10
CA ASP A 224 12.04 20.79 -3.20
C ASP A 224 10.77 20.94 -4.06
N ILE A 225 9.80 20.02 -3.93
CA ILE A 225 8.61 19.96 -4.77
C ILE A 225 7.37 20.44 -4.02
N CYS A 226 7.22 20.06 -2.76
CA CYS A 226 5.99 20.28 -2.00
C CYS A 226 6.19 20.30 -0.49
N LEU A 227 5.18 20.85 0.18
CA LEU A 227 4.97 20.79 1.62
C LEU A 227 3.78 19.87 1.91
N ILE A 228 3.89 19.05 2.95
CA ILE A 228 2.85 18.11 3.38
C ILE A 228 2.37 18.48 4.78
N TYR A 229 1.05 18.54 4.93
CA TYR A 229 0.37 18.81 6.20
C TYR A 229 -0.62 17.67 6.48
N ASN A 230 -0.57 17.08 7.67
CA ASN A 230 -1.48 16.06 8.16
C ASN A 230 -2.43 16.69 9.17
N ILE A 231 -3.67 16.93 8.76
CA ILE A 231 -4.69 17.57 9.59
C ILE A 231 -5.55 16.47 10.22
N ASN A 232 -5.67 16.46 11.54
CA ASN A 232 -6.54 15.51 12.23
C ASN A 232 -7.99 16.01 12.24
N SER A 233 -8.97 15.09 12.27
CA SER A 233 -10.39 15.47 12.30
C SER A 233 -10.80 16.22 13.58
N THR A 234 -9.96 16.23 14.61
CA THR A 234 -10.17 16.98 15.86
C THR A 234 -9.62 18.40 15.85
N GLU A 235 -9.04 18.86 14.73
CA GLU A 235 -8.40 20.19 14.60
C GLU A 235 -9.20 21.18 13.74
N LEU A 236 -10.50 20.92 13.51
CA LEU A 236 -11.44 21.84 12.87
C LEU A 236 -12.64 22.11 13.78
#